data_AF-A0A7U2MT92-F1
#
_entry.id   AF-A0A7U2MT92-F1
#
_cell.length_a   1.000
_cell.length_b   1.000
_cell.length_c   1.000
_cell.angle_alpha   90.00
_cell.angle_beta   90.00
_cell.angle_gamma   90.00
#
_symmetry.space_group_name_H-M   'P 1'
#
loop_
_entity.id
_entity.type
_entity.pdbx_description
1 polymer ?
#
loop_
_entity_poly.entity_id
_entity_poly.type
_entity_poly.pdbx_seq_one_letter_code
_entity_poly.pdbx_strand_id
1 'polypeptide(L)'
;MPFIGAGVVMNIAMIIALLVNLLYRWCYPEKPLIPETPESLVHLIPCYNETKDEMERSLNSLIMQKGISDHRRCIMIICDGKARGYGMEKTTGEYLLEDILIQKDYRVRITKAYLAWDQQFMDVEVQRGTYNDVPYFCIIKQHNQGKRDSLIAVRSFLYNYNIRHTHPETIFTSTFFVHMASFIKESGIDYIDNLIGMDADTVFDDHCISELLRCSRYEDTVGVCGYVAVDWKDNFWHPWKLYQSAEYTIAQCLRRLHQSVITHKVSCLPGCCQLLKICEETCGREVLFKRFGYCPVPTDGVLRHVRATASEDRNHVCHMLSARPRAQTRQALHAVAYTDVPQSWPVFLSQRRRWTLGATSNDLFLSSAPGVHWFERILACTNVMTWFLNVFIFASMARFIMAMFYVEAWIIFCFIAIALIPIVYYLIIPFWHIKPWRDASRFWIGCLIYIICGPFVNIAILLYSCHYLDSFGWGKTRQVVAEDNRDENGQATERTSLLPRT
;
A
#
# COMPACT_ATOMS: atom_id res chain seq x y z
N MET A 1 -20.86 20.04 18.94
CA MET A 1 -20.22 21.03 18.04
C MET A 1 -18.69 20.91 17.98
N PRO A 2 -17.89 20.83 19.07
CA PRO A 2 -16.42 20.90 18.96
C PRO A 2 -15.78 19.70 18.22
N PHE A 3 -16.36 18.50 18.36
CA PHE A 3 -15.80 17.29 17.76
C PHE A 3 -15.96 17.19 16.23
N ILE A 4 -16.99 17.82 15.65
CA ILE A 4 -17.24 17.79 14.19
C ILE A 4 -16.20 18.65 13.45
N GLY A 5 -15.75 19.74 14.08
CA GLY A 5 -14.71 20.62 13.53
C GLY A 5 -13.28 20.09 13.69
N ALA A 6 -13.06 19.03 14.48
CA ALA A 6 -11.72 18.55 14.80
C ALA A 6 -10.91 18.16 13.55
N GLY A 7 -11.55 17.52 12.56
CA GLY A 7 -10.90 17.19 11.28
C GLY A 7 -10.42 18.44 10.52
N VAL A 8 -11.22 19.51 10.52
CA VAL A 8 -10.86 20.79 9.88
C VAL A 8 -9.70 21.44 10.64
N VAL A 9 -9.77 21.50 11.96
CA VAL A 9 -8.70 22.06 12.81
C VAL A 9 -7.39 21.30 12.60
N MET A 10 -7.43 19.96 12.53
CA MET A 10 -6.24 19.16 12.26
C MET A 10 -5.66 19.43 10.87
N ASN A 11 -6.49 19.58 9.85
CA ASN A 11 -6.02 19.97 8.51
C ASN A 11 -5.35 21.34 8.53
N ILE A 12 -5.94 22.33 9.21
CA ILE A 12 -5.34 23.67 9.35
C ILE A 12 -4.00 23.60 10.09
N ALA A 13 -3.93 22.86 11.19
CA ALA A 13 -2.69 22.68 11.94
C ALA A 13 -1.58 22.06 11.08
N MET A 14 -1.91 21.03 10.29
CA MET A 14 -0.97 20.43 9.34
C MET A 14 -0.53 21.41 8.25
N ILE A 15 -1.44 22.22 7.69
CA ILE A 15 -1.11 23.24 6.68
C ILE A 15 -0.13 24.27 7.26
N ILE A 16 -0.40 24.79 8.46
CA ILE A 16 0.48 25.75 9.13
C ILE A 16 1.86 25.12 9.37
N ALA A 17 1.90 23.88 9.89
CA ALA A 17 3.16 23.18 10.12
C ALA A 17 3.97 22.97 8.82
N LEU A 18 3.30 22.63 7.71
CA LEU A 18 3.93 22.50 6.41
C LEU A 18 4.51 23.82 5.90
N LEU A 19 3.76 24.93 6.03
CA LEU A 19 4.23 26.26 5.62
C LEU A 19 5.43 26.73 6.45
N VAL A 20 5.39 26.53 7.78
CA VAL A 20 6.50 26.86 8.67
C VAL A 20 7.72 26.01 8.36
N ASN A 21 7.55 24.70 8.14
CA ASN A 21 8.65 23.82 7.77
C ASN A 21 9.22 24.16 6.39
N LEU A 22 8.40 24.57 5.42
CA LEU A 22 8.89 25.05 4.12
C LEU A 22 9.85 26.23 4.29
N LEU A 23 9.47 27.24 5.10
CA LEU A 23 10.32 28.39 5.40
C LEU A 23 11.59 27.98 6.16
N TYR A 24 11.45 27.08 7.14
CA TYR A 24 12.59 26.57 7.91
C TYR A 24 13.59 25.82 7.03
N ARG A 25 13.12 24.91 6.16
CA ARG A 25 13.97 24.11 5.27
C ARG A 25 14.58 24.91 4.14
N TRP A 26 13.96 26.03 3.77
CA TRP A 26 14.58 26.97 2.85
C TRP A 26 15.86 27.58 3.46
N CYS A 27 15.86 27.89 4.76
CA CYS A 27 17.05 28.34 5.48
C CYS A 27 18.01 27.20 5.86
N TYR A 28 17.47 26.04 6.22
CA TYR A 28 18.22 24.89 6.74
C TYR A 28 17.90 23.62 5.95
N PRO A 29 18.48 23.46 4.74
CA PRO A 29 18.26 22.27 3.93
C PRO A 29 18.79 21.02 4.65
N GLU A 30 18.01 19.96 4.62
CA GLU A 30 18.43 18.67 5.14
C GLU A 30 19.45 18.03 4.21
N LYS A 31 20.54 17.49 4.76
CA LYS A 31 21.60 16.88 3.95
C LYS A 31 21.32 15.40 3.75
N PRO A 32 21.24 14.90 2.51
CA PRO A 32 21.11 13.48 2.25
C PRO A 32 22.42 12.75 2.56
N LEU A 33 22.31 11.49 2.96
CA LEU A 33 23.40 10.55 3.09
C LEU A 33 23.81 10.08 1.69
N ILE A 34 25.06 10.28 1.32
CA ILE A 34 25.59 9.79 0.05
C ILE A 34 26.20 8.41 0.32
N PRO A 35 25.65 7.33 -0.26
CA PRO A 35 26.23 6.01 -0.08
C PRO A 35 27.59 5.93 -0.79
N GLU A 36 28.55 5.24 -0.19
CA GLU A 36 29.89 5.04 -0.76
C GLU A 36 29.86 4.11 -1.98
N THR A 37 28.94 3.13 -1.95
CA THR A 37 28.71 2.16 -3.02
C THR A 37 27.23 2.12 -3.40
N PRO A 38 26.88 1.82 -4.66
CA PRO A 38 25.48 1.66 -5.06
C PRO A 38 24.76 0.60 -4.22
N GLU A 39 23.60 0.96 -3.69
CA GLU A 39 22.78 0.04 -2.88
C GLU A 39 22.25 -1.14 -3.72
N SER A 40 22.19 -2.33 -3.15
CA SER A 40 21.60 -3.52 -3.79
C SER A 40 20.07 -3.54 -3.66
N LEU A 41 19.38 -3.88 -4.76
CA LEU A 41 17.93 -3.76 -4.88
C LEU A 41 17.28 -5.12 -5.15
N VAL A 42 16.24 -5.44 -4.40
CA VAL A 42 15.30 -6.52 -4.77
C VAL A 42 13.97 -5.88 -5.14
N HIS A 43 13.49 -6.15 -6.35
CA HIS A 43 12.17 -5.72 -6.78
C HIS A 43 11.16 -6.82 -6.49
N LEU A 44 10.03 -6.48 -5.89
CA LEU A 44 8.99 -7.44 -5.49
C LEU A 44 7.67 -7.10 -6.15
N ILE A 45 7.12 -8.07 -6.88
CA ILE A 45 5.75 -8.03 -7.40
C ILE A 45 4.95 -9.21 -6.82
N PRO A 46 4.04 -8.95 -5.85
CA PRO A 46 3.01 -9.91 -5.50
C PRO A 46 1.87 -9.84 -6.54
N CYS A 47 1.40 -11.00 -6.97
CA CYS A 47 0.29 -11.14 -7.92
C CYS A 47 -0.67 -12.25 -7.48
N TYR A 48 -1.85 -12.28 -8.08
CA TYR A 48 -2.89 -13.25 -7.79
C TYR A 48 -3.73 -13.62 -9.02
N ASN A 49 -4.39 -12.64 -9.65
CA ASN A 49 -5.37 -12.86 -10.73
C ASN A 49 -5.31 -11.76 -11.82
N GLU A 50 -4.16 -11.12 -11.95
CA GLU A 50 -3.86 -10.11 -12.95
C GLU A 50 -3.74 -10.74 -14.34
N THR A 51 -4.14 -9.98 -15.35
CA THR A 51 -4.08 -10.40 -16.75
C THR A 51 -2.65 -10.38 -17.27
N LYS A 52 -2.42 -11.03 -18.42
CA LYS A 52 -1.13 -11.01 -19.10
C LYS A 52 -0.64 -9.58 -19.38
N ASP A 53 -1.50 -8.72 -19.93
CA ASP A 53 -1.15 -7.32 -20.26
C ASP A 53 -0.75 -6.52 -19.01
N GLU A 54 -1.48 -6.69 -17.91
CA GLU A 54 -1.15 -6.02 -16.64
C GLU A 54 0.22 -6.46 -16.12
N MET A 55 0.48 -7.77 -16.08
CA MET A 55 1.77 -8.29 -15.64
C MET A 55 2.92 -7.82 -16.53
N GLU A 56 2.76 -7.87 -17.85
CA GLU A 56 3.79 -7.42 -18.80
C GLU A 56 4.06 -5.92 -18.67
N ARG A 57 3.01 -5.09 -18.57
CA ARG A 57 3.16 -3.64 -18.37
C ARG A 57 3.89 -3.31 -17.06
N SER A 58 3.50 -3.99 -15.99
CA SER A 58 4.10 -3.82 -14.66
C SER A 58 5.59 -4.19 -14.69
N LEU A 59 5.91 -5.40 -15.15
CA LEU A 59 7.29 -5.89 -15.27
C LEU A 59 8.15 -5.01 -16.18
N ASN A 60 7.63 -4.61 -17.35
CA ASN A 60 8.34 -3.72 -18.27
C ASN A 60 8.65 -2.37 -17.63
N SER A 61 7.68 -1.74 -16.94
CA SER A 61 7.93 -0.46 -16.28
C SER A 61 8.93 -0.56 -15.12
N LEU A 62 8.99 -1.71 -14.45
CA LEU A 62 9.90 -1.98 -13.35
C LEU A 62 11.36 -2.13 -13.82
N ILE A 63 11.59 -2.76 -14.98
CA ILE A 63 12.95 -2.94 -15.51
C ILE A 63 13.50 -1.69 -16.23
N MET A 64 12.62 -0.90 -16.86
CA MET A 64 12.97 0.26 -17.69
C MET A 64 13.34 1.51 -16.87
N GLN A 65 13.40 1.37 -15.54
CA GLN A 65 13.75 2.44 -14.61
C GLN A 65 15.12 3.06 -14.91
N LYS A 66 15.15 4.39 -14.96
CA LYS A 66 16.32 5.21 -15.23
C LYS A 66 17.00 5.64 -13.93
N GLY A 67 18.31 5.93 -14.03
CA GLY A 67 19.10 6.40 -12.89
C GLY A 67 19.45 5.33 -11.85
N ILE A 68 19.32 4.04 -12.21
CA ILE A 68 19.64 2.90 -11.33
C ILE A 68 20.52 1.84 -11.99
N SER A 69 21.20 2.14 -13.11
CA SER A 69 22.02 1.19 -13.87
C SER A 69 23.17 0.59 -13.05
N ASP A 70 23.72 1.38 -12.14
CA ASP A 70 24.91 1.01 -11.37
C ASP A 70 24.58 0.14 -10.15
N HIS A 71 23.28 -0.03 -9.86
CA HIS A 71 22.78 -0.82 -8.75
C HIS A 71 22.61 -2.29 -9.16
N ARG A 72 23.11 -3.21 -8.33
CA ARG A 72 22.80 -4.63 -8.47
C ARG A 72 21.31 -4.84 -8.18
N ARG A 73 20.61 -5.51 -9.09
CA ARG A 73 19.15 -5.70 -9.00
C ARG A 73 18.70 -7.06 -9.48
N CYS A 74 17.67 -7.59 -8.83
CA CYS A 74 16.94 -8.77 -9.25
C CYS A 74 15.45 -8.64 -8.93
N ILE A 75 14.62 -9.48 -9.57
CA ILE A 75 13.16 -9.45 -9.41
C ILE A 75 12.71 -10.71 -8.67
N MET A 76 11.91 -10.55 -7.64
CA MET A 76 11.16 -11.62 -6.99
C MET A 76 9.68 -11.45 -7.28
N ILE A 77 9.09 -12.46 -7.93
CA ILE A 77 7.66 -12.49 -8.24
C ILE A 77 7.02 -13.55 -7.37
N ILE A 78 5.89 -13.24 -6.74
CA ILE A 78 5.17 -14.21 -5.90
C ILE A 78 3.68 -14.21 -6.22
N CYS A 79 3.22 -15.27 -6.86
CA CYS A 79 1.83 -15.49 -7.23
C CYS A 79 1.10 -16.27 -6.13
N ASP A 80 0.06 -15.66 -5.58
CA ASP A 80 -0.64 -16.14 -4.38
C ASP A 80 -1.77 -17.14 -4.68
N GLY A 81 -1.38 -18.34 -5.12
CA GLY A 81 -2.31 -19.40 -5.50
C GLY A 81 -2.51 -19.49 -7.01
N LYS A 82 -3.28 -20.49 -7.42
CA LYS A 82 -3.65 -20.75 -8.82
C LYS A 82 -5.04 -20.20 -9.09
N ALA A 83 -5.11 -18.91 -9.37
CA ALA A 83 -6.37 -18.21 -9.64
C ALA A 83 -6.38 -17.63 -11.05
N ARG A 84 -7.56 -17.64 -11.66
CA ARG A 84 -7.84 -16.92 -12.91
C ARG A 84 -9.01 -15.96 -12.71
N GLY A 85 -8.89 -14.77 -13.29
CA GLY A 85 -9.99 -13.82 -13.35
C GLY A 85 -11.06 -14.24 -14.36
N TYR A 86 -12.25 -13.66 -14.22
CA TYR A 86 -13.33 -13.86 -15.19
C TYR A 86 -12.89 -13.45 -16.60
N GLY A 87 -13.05 -14.36 -17.56
CA GLY A 87 -12.65 -14.14 -18.96
C GLY A 87 -11.18 -14.43 -19.26
N MET A 88 -10.37 -14.84 -18.28
CA MET A 88 -9.00 -15.30 -18.51
C MET A 88 -8.96 -16.78 -18.91
N GLU A 89 -8.14 -17.10 -19.91
CA GLU A 89 -7.95 -18.49 -20.35
C GLU A 89 -7.08 -19.27 -19.37
N LYS A 90 -6.01 -18.62 -18.88
CA LYS A 90 -5.03 -19.18 -17.95
C LYS A 90 -5.05 -18.46 -16.60
N THR A 91 -4.51 -19.10 -15.58
CA THR A 91 -4.17 -18.45 -14.30
C THR A 91 -3.02 -17.46 -14.48
N THR A 92 -2.88 -16.50 -13.56
CA THR A 92 -1.75 -15.55 -13.60
C THR A 92 -0.40 -16.25 -13.49
N GLY A 93 -0.33 -17.32 -12.69
CA GLY A 93 0.87 -18.15 -12.58
C GLY A 93 1.24 -18.84 -13.90
N GLU A 94 0.27 -19.37 -14.63
CA GLU A 94 0.51 -19.97 -15.96
C GLU A 94 0.96 -18.92 -16.98
N TYR A 95 0.31 -17.75 -17.04
CA TYR A 95 0.77 -16.65 -17.89
C TYR A 95 2.23 -16.27 -17.59
N LEU A 96 2.60 -16.19 -16.30
CA LEU A 96 3.97 -15.90 -15.91
C LEU A 96 4.93 -16.97 -16.40
N LEU A 97 4.63 -18.25 -16.19
CA LEU A 97 5.55 -19.34 -16.48
C LEU A 97 5.64 -19.72 -17.96
N GLU A 98 4.58 -19.52 -18.73
CA GLU A 98 4.46 -19.99 -20.12
C GLU A 98 4.56 -18.88 -21.16
N ASP A 99 4.07 -17.68 -20.84
CA ASP A 99 3.89 -16.61 -21.82
C ASP A 99 4.81 -15.41 -21.60
N ILE A 100 5.20 -15.13 -20.35
CA ILE A 100 5.97 -13.92 -19.99
C ILE A 100 7.43 -14.26 -19.67
N LEU A 101 7.67 -15.18 -18.74
CA LEU A 101 9.01 -15.53 -18.23
C LEU A 101 9.59 -16.74 -18.99
N ILE A 102 9.68 -16.62 -20.30
CA ILE A 102 10.02 -17.73 -21.21
C ILE A 102 11.50 -18.14 -21.06
N GLN A 103 12.40 -17.17 -20.79
CA GLN A 103 13.84 -17.41 -20.61
C GLN A 103 14.12 -17.98 -19.21
N LYS A 104 13.93 -19.30 -19.06
CA LYS A 104 14.13 -20.02 -17.80
C LYS A 104 15.39 -20.88 -17.82
N ASP A 105 16.09 -20.90 -16.69
CA ASP A 105 17.22 -21.81 -16.46
C ASP A 105 16.79 -23.04 -15.66
N TYR A 106 15.81 -22.87 -14.77
CA TYR A 106 15.44 -23.86 -13.78
C TYR A 106 13.97 -23.72 -13.38
N ARG A 107 13.28 -24.85 -13.23
CA ARG A 107 11.92 -24.94 -12.70
C ARG A 107 11.79 -26.18 -11.83
N VAL A 108 11.21 -26.03 -10.64
CA VAL A 108 11.05 -27.13 -9.68
C VAL A 108 9.81 -26.92 -8.82
N ARG A 109 9.21 -28.03 -8.38
CA ARG A 109 8.21 -28.01 -7.32
C ARG A 109 8.84 -28.41 -6.00
N ILE A 110 8.65 -27.60 -4.97
CA ILE A 110 9.15 -27.84 -3.61
C ILE A 110 7.95 -28.01 -2.70
N THR A 111 7.85 -29.18 -2.09
CA THR A 111 6.81 -29.47 -1.10
C THR A 111 7.21 -28.91 0.26
N LYS A 112 6.22 -28.46 1.04
CA LYS A 112 6.39 -27.87 2.36
C LYS A 112 7.48 -26.79 2.39
N ALA A 113 7.55 -25.95 1.36
CA ALA A 113 8.65 -25.03 1.13
C ALA A 113 8.83 -24.04 2.28
N TYR A 114 7.73 -23.51 2.83
CA TYR A 114 7.72 -22.67 4.03
C TYR A 114 6.46 -22.85 4.86
N LEU A 115 6.52 -22.38 6.10
CA LEU A 115 5.37 -22.28 6.99
C LEU A 115 4.66 -20.95 6.76
N ALA A 116 3.43 -21.00 6.24
CA ALA A 116 2.58 -19.84 6.05
C ALA A 116 2.17 -19.22 7.39
N TRP A 117 1.69 -17.98 7.36
CA TRP A 117 1.34 -17.24 8.57
C TRP A 117 0.24 -17.89 9.43
N ASP A 118 -0.64 -18.68 8.82
CA ASP A 118 -1.66 -19.51 9.48
C ASP A 118 -1.12 -20.83 10.07
N GLN A 119 0.21 -21.01 10.03
CA GLN A 119 0.94 -22.18 10.51
C GLN A 119 0.73 -23.44 9.66
N GLN A 120 0.27 -23.30 8.41
CA GLN A 120 0.20 -24.42 7.48
C GLN A 120 1.41 -24.45 6.54
N PHE A 121 1.83 -25.65 6.13
CA PHE A 121 2.91 -25.77 5.15
C PHE A 121 2.42 -25.37 3.77
N MET A 122 3.21 -24.54 3.08
CA MET A 122 2.94 -24.10 1.72
C MET A 122 3.83 -24.85 0.73
N ASP A 123 3.22 -25.54 -0.20
CA ASP A 123 3.87 -26.05 -1.41
C ASP A 123 4.03 -24.92 -2.42
N VAL A 124 5.17 -24.91 -3.12
CA VAL A 124 5.43 -23.90 -4.15
C VAL A 124 6.02 -24.52 -5.40
N GLU A 125 5.72 -23.89 -6.53
CA GLU A 125 6.44 -24.08 -7.77
C GLU A 125 7.34 -22.86 -8.00
N VAL A 126 8.62 -23.12 -8.28
CA VAL A 126 9.64 -22.09 -8.44
C VAL A 126 10.17 -22.14 -9.86
N GLN A 127 10.32 -20.97 -10.48
CA GLN A 127 11.05 -20.80 -11.74
C GLN A 127 12.03 -19.63 -11.61
N ARG A 128 13.27 -19.81 -12.07
CA ARG A 128 14.26 -18.71 -12.18
C ARG A 128 14.82 -18.62 -13.59
N GLY A 129 15.29 -17.44 -13.95
CA GLY A 129 15.86 -17.13 -15.26
C GLY A 129 16.10 -15.63 -15.41
N THR A 130 16.03 -15.14 -16.64
CA THR A 130 16.21 -13.73 -16.98
C THR A 130 14.98 -13.15 -17.65
N TYR A 131 14.66 -11.90 -17.35
CA TYR A 131 13.62 -11.14 -18.05
C TYR A 131 14.22 -9.83 -18.51
N ASN A 132 14.45 -9.68 -19.82
CA ASN A 132 15.16 -8.53 -20.42
C ASN A 132 16.47 -8.22 -19.68
N ASP A 133 17.33 -9.24 -19.58
CA ASP A 133 18.65 -9.21 -18.91
C ASP A 133 18.64 -8.97 -17.38
N VAL A 134 17.47 -8.90 -16.76
CA VAL A 134 17.35 -8.81 -15.30
C VAL A 134 17.01 -10.19 -14.72
N PRO A 135 17.80 -10.73 -13.77
CA PRO A 135 17.50 -12.00 -13.12
C PRO A 135 16.16 -11.95 -12.38
N TYR A 136 15.34 -12.99 -12.55
CA TYR A 136 14.08 -13.16 -11.82
C TYR A 136 14.00 -14.49 -11.06
N PHE A 137 13.24 -14.48 -9.97
CA PHE A 137 12.83 -15.64 -9.21
C PHE A 137 11.32 -15.59 -8.98
N CYS A 138 10.60 -16.47 -9.65
CA CYS A 138 9.15 -16.56 -9.63
C CYS A 138 8.70 -17.71 -8.73
N ILE A 139 7.81 -17.41 -7.78
CA ILE A 139 7.25 -18.35 -6.81
C ILE A 139 5.75 -18.40 -7.04
N ILE A 140 5.22 -19.56 -7.43
CA ILE A 140 3.78 -19.82 -7.53
C ILE A 140 3.37 -20.65 -6.33
N LYS A 141 2.56 -20.08 -5.44
CA LYS A 141 2.01 -20.81 -4.30
C LYS A 141 0.93 -21.78 -4.77
N GLN A 142 0.86 -22.93 -4.11
CA GLN A 142 -0.16 -23.94 -4.43
C GLN A 142 -1.57 -23.48 -4.02
N HIS A 143 -1.70 -22.74 -2.90
CA HIS A 143 -2.97 -22.22 -2.40
C HIS A 143 -2.85 -20.73 -2.03
N ASN A 144 -3.97 -20.01 -2.06
CA ASN A 144 -4.05 -18.60 -1.71
C ASN A 144 -3.98 -18.43 -0.18
N GLN A 145 -3.05 -17.59 0.29
CA GLN A 145 -2.93 -17.20 1.71
C GLN A 145 -2.92 -15.67 1.92
N GLY A 146 -3.28 -14.92 0.88
CA GLY A 146 -3.29 -13.47 0.84
C GLY A 146 -1.92 -12.85 0.56
N LYS A 147 -1.95 -11.63 0.00
CA LYS A 147 -0.77 -10.77 -0.18
C LYS A 147 0.06 -10.63 1.09
N ARG A 148 -0.56 -10.60 2.27
CA ARG A 148 0.15 -10.52 3.56
C ARG A 148 1.12 -11.68 3.75
N ASP A 149 0.71 -12.91 3.50
CA ASP A 149 1.57 -14.08 3.60
C ASP A 149 2.72 -14.00 2.59
N SER A 150 2.44 -13.56 1.35
CA SER A 150 3.49 -13.33 0.33
C SER A 150 4.54 -12.32 0.80
N LEU A 151 4.10 -11.22 1.43
CA LEU A 151 4.99 -10.20 1.98
C LEU A 151 5.79 -10.74 3.17
N ILE A 152 5.18 -11.53 4.06
CA ILE A 152 5.88 -12.16 5.19
C ILE A 152 6.96 -13.10 4.66
N ALA A 153 6.65 -13.95 3.68
CA ALA A 153 7.60 -14.87 3.09
C ALA A 153 8.80 -14.11 2.50
N VAL A 154 8.58 -13.22 1.53
CA VAL A 154 9.69 -12.54 0.86
C VAL A 154 10.49 -11.68 1.85
N ARG A 155 9.84 -10.87 2.69
CA ARG A 155 10.56 -10.01 3.67
C ARG A 155 11.35 -10.84 4.70
N SER A 156 10.83 -11.99 5.14
CA SER A 156 11.53 -12.87 6.07
C SER A 156 12.76 -13.49 5.42
N PHE A 157 12.64 -13.90 4.15
CA PHE A 157 13.77 -14.43 3.39
C PHE A 157 14.87 -13.38 3.24
N LEU A 158 14.55 -12.17 2.79
CA LEU A 158 15.54 -11.12 2.57
C LEU A 158 16.28 -10.74 3.86
N TYR A 159 15.56 -10.63 4.98
CA TYR A 159 16.17 -10.37 6.27
C TYR A 159 17.06 -11.52 6.73
N ASN A 160 16.55 -12.76 6.69
CA ASN A 160 17.31 -13.95 7.09
C ASN A 160 18.51 -14.19 6.17
N TYR A 161 18.46 -13.79 4.90
CA TYR A 161 19.61 -13.81 4.00
C TYR A 161 20.70 -12.88 4.53
N ASN A 162 20.40 -11.63 4.87
CA ASN A 162 21.39 -10.67 5.38
C ASN A 162 22.06 -11.15 6.68
N ILE A 163 21.30 -11.77 7.59
CA ILE A 163 21.80 -12.25 8.88
C ILE A 163 22.17 -13.74 8.90
N ARG A 164 22.23 -14.40 7.74
CA ARG A 164 22.43 -15.87 7.63
C ARG A 164 23.62 -16.42 8.42
N HIS A 165 24.66 -15.61 8.62
CA HIS A 165 25.84 -15.95 9.41
C HIS A 165 25.53 -16.22 10.90
N THR A 166 24.45 -15.64 11.44
CA THR A 166 24.01 -15.86 12.82
C THR A 166 23.11 -17.09 12.98
N HIS A 167 22.83 -17.82 11.90
CA HIS A 167 21.91 -18.98 11.89
C HIS A 167 20.52 -18.65 12.49
N PRO A 168 19.79 -17.66 11.94
CA PRO A 168 18.49 -17.26 12.49
C PRO A 168 17.45 -18.37 12.35
N GLU A 169 16.47 -18.38 13.26
CA GLU A 169 15.25 -19.15 13.07
C GLU A 169 14.51 -18.66 11.82
N THR A 170 14.00 -19.60 11.02
CA THR A 170 13.41 -19.31 9.72
C THR A 170 12.15 -20.12 9.50
N ILE A 171 11.20 -19.56 8.74
CA ILE A 171 9.97 -20.25 8.33
C ILE A 171 10.19 -21.17 7.11
N PHE A 172 11.36 -21.09 6.49
CA PHE A 172 11.71 -21.82 5.28
C PHE A 172 12.32 -23.18 5.59
N THR A 173 12.03 -24.18 4.76
CA THR A 173 12.85 -25.39 4.72
C THR A 173 14.24 -25.07 4.18
N SER A 174 15.24 -25.84 4.60
CA SER A 174 16.63 -25.65 4.15
C SER A 174 16.75 -25.69 2.62
N THR A 175 16.03 -26.61 1.98
CA THR A 175 15.99 -26.74 0.51
C THR A 175 15.52 -25.44 -0.13
N PHE A 176 14.36 -24.93 0.26
CA PHE A 176 13.81 -23.72 -0.35
C PHE A 176 14.65 -22.47 -0.05
N PHE A 177 15.15 -22.33 1.18
CA PHE A 177 16.02 -21.22 1.55
C PHE A 177 17.31 -21.20 0.72
N VAL A 178 17.95 -22.36 0.52
CA VAL A 178 19.17 -22.47 -0.30
C VAL A 178 18.90 -22.10 -1.77
N HIS A 179 17.76 -22.50 -2.33
CA HIS A 179 17.40 -22.10 -3.70
C HIS A 179 17.27 -20.59 -3.85
N MET A 180 16.57 -19.92 -2.93
CA MET A 180 16.44 -18.47 -2.95
C MET A 180 17.79 -17.77 -2.69
N ALA A 181 18.57 -18.26 -1.73
CA ALA A 181 19.88 -17.70 -1.40
C ALA A 181 20.89 -17.84 -2.55
N SER A 182 20.88 -18.97 -3.26
CA SER A 182 21.72 -19.17 -4.45
C SER A 182 21.37 -18.15 -5.53
N PHE A 183 20.08 -17.93 -5.79
CA PHE A 183 19.63 -16.95 -6.77
C PHE A 183 20.09 -15.52 -6.45
N ILE A 184 19.94 -15.08 -5.19
CA ILE A 184 20.39 -13.73 -4.78
C ILE A 184 21.90 -13.60 -4.97
N LYS A 185 22.67 -14.63 -4.58
CA LYS A 185 24.13 -14.63 -4.73
C LYS A 185 24.57 -14.63 -6.19
N GLU A 186 23.94 -15.43 -7.05
CA GLU A 186 24.18 -15.49 -8.49
C GLU A 186 23.84 -14.16 -9.20
N SER A 187 22.89 -13.41 -8.65
CA SER A 187 22.58 -12.04 -9.11
C SER A 187 23.65 -11.00 -8.71
N GLY A 188 24.72 -11.44 -8.03
CA GLY A 188 25.81 -10.58 -7.57
C GLY A 188 25.47 -9.74 -6.35
N ILE A 189 24.53 -10.18 -5.52
CA ILE A 189 24.08 -9.49 -4.30
C ILE A 189 24.51 -10.30 -3.07
N ASP A 190 25.50 -9.79 -2.34
CA ASP A 190 25.95 -10.42 -1.07
C ASP A 190 25.15 -9.97 0.15
N TYR A 191 24.64 -8.73 0.08
CA TYR A 191 23.84 -8.07 1.10
C TYR A 191 22.74 -7.25 0.41
N ILE A 192 21.51 -7.33 0.92
CA ILE A 192 20.35 -6.66 0.34
C ILE A 192 20.06 -5.38 1.13
N ASP A 193 20.14 -4.22 0.48
CA ASP A 193 19.86 -2.94 1.13
C ASP A 193 18.37 -2.60 1.10
N ASN A 194 17.76 -2.66 -0.09
CA ASN A 194 16.42 -2.14 -0.32
C ASN A 194 15.52 -3.13 -1.05
N LEU A 195 14.28 -3.24 -0.57
CA LEU A 195 13.16 -3.90 -1.22
C LEU A 195 12.27 -2.85 -1.88
N ILE A 196 12.11 -2.91 -3.19
CA ILE A 196 11.18 -2.07 -3.95
C ILE A 196 9.91 -2.89 -4.18
N GLY A 197 8.80 -2.47 -3.58
CA GLY A 197 7.49 -3.11 -3.74
C GLY A 197 6.66 -2.41 -4.81
N MET A 198 6.01 -3.23 -5.64
CA MET A 198 5.11 -2.82 -6.70
C MET A 198 3.94 -3.80 -6.79
N ASP A 199 2.71 -3.30 -6.91
CA ASP A 199 1.53 -4.15 -7.15
C ASP A 199 1.48 -4.52 -8.65
N ALA A 200 0.92 -5.69 -8.95
CA ALA A 200 0.94 -6.29 -10.29
C ALA A 200 0.10 -5.56 -11.36
N ASP A 201 -0.76 -4.62 -10.96
CA ASP A 201 -1.61 -3.76 -11.79
C ASP A 201 -1.14 -2.28 -11.81
N THR A 202 0.12 -2.05 -11.46
CA THR A 202 0.71 -0.71 -11.37
C THR A 202 1.72 -0.46 -12.49
N VAL A 203 1.98 0.79 -12.86
CA VAL A 203 3.04 1.15 -13.81
C VAL A 203 3.91 2.22 -13.18
N PHE A 204 5.22 2.00 -13.11
CA PHE A 204 6.14 3.03 -12.63
C PHE A 204 6.48 4.05 -13.72
N ASP A 205 6.58 5.32 -13.31
CA ASP A 205 7.21 6.35 -14.12
C ASP A 205 8.72 6.09 -14.25
N ASP A 206 9.35 6.59 -15.32
CA ASP A 206 10.74 6.30 -15.70
C ASP A 206 11.77 6.47 -14.56
N HIS A 207 11.57 7.44 -13.66
CA HIS A 207 12.52 7.76 -12.59
C HIS A 207 12.03 7.34 -11.20
N CYS A 208 10.95 6.55 -11.12
CA CYS A 208 10.28 6.21 -9.86
C CYS A 208 11.24 5.64 -8.80
N ILE A 209 12.01 4.60 -9.14
CA ILE A 209 12.92 3.95 -8.17
C ILE A 209 14.05 4.89 -7.76
N SER A 210 14.62 5.65 -8.71
CA SER A 210 15.70 6.61 -8.40
C SER A 210 15.24 7.69 -7.41
N GLU A 211 13.99 8.14 -7.51
CA GLU A 211 13.39 9.10 -6.58
C GLU A 211 13.05 8.49 -5.21
N LEU A 212 12.65 7.21 -5.17
CA LEU A 212 12.50 6.46 -3.91
C LEU A 212 13.84 6.35 -3.18
N LEU A 213 14.91 5.99 -3.89
CA LEU A 213 16.27 5.90 -3.34
C LEU A 213 16.76 7.25 -2.85
N ARG A 214 16.54 8.32 -3.61
CA ARG A 214 16.89 9.69 -3.20
C ARG A 214 16.25 10.07 -1.87
N CYS A 215 14.99 9.68 -1.64
CA CYS A 215 14.28 9.97 -0.41
C CYS A 215 14.54 8.97 0.74
N SER A 216 15.22 7.84 0.47
CA SER A 216 15.60 6.86 1.51
C SER A 216 16.95 7.19 2.16
N ARG A 217 17.72 8.06 1.51
CA ARG A 217 19.06 8.54 1.91
C ARG A 217 19.00 9.65 2.95
N TYR A 218 18.19 9.47 4.00
CA TYR A 218 18.18 10.34 5.17
C TYR A 218 18.36 9.51 6.43
N GLU A 219 18.89 10.14 7.48
CA GLU A 219 19.11 9.51 8.78
C GLU A 219 17.82 8.87 9.31
N ASP A 220 17.96 7.70 9.95
CA ASP A 220 16.88 6.86 10.48
C ASP A 220 15.76 6.48 9.49
N THR A 221 15.86 6.85 8.20
CA THR A 221 14.81 6.58 7.23
C THR A 221 14.90 5.14 6.76
N VAL A 222 13.89 4.33 7.11
CA VAL A 222 13.83 2.90 6.83
C VAL A 222 12.77 2.52 5.79
N GLY A 223 11.90 3.47 5.42
CA GLY A 223 10.89 3.24 4.41
C GLY A 223 10.44 4.53 3.72
N VAL A 224 10.13 4.42 2.43
CA VAL A 224 9.69 5.52 1.58
C VAL A 224 8.52 5.06 0.74
N CYS A 225 7.49 5.88 0.59
CA CYS A 225 6.43 5.63 -0.39
C CYS A 225 6.45 6.64 -1.52
N GLY A 226 6.04 6.20 -2.71
CA GLY A 226 5.87 7.07 -3.84
C GLY A 226 4.53 7.81 -3.85
N TYR A 227 4.36 8.59 -4.90
CA TYR A 227 3.12 9.23 -5.29
C TYR A 227 2.28 8.30 -6.18
N VAL A 228 1.09 7.95 -5.70
CA VAL A 228 0.13 7.13 -6.43
C VAL A 228 -0.75 8.04 -7.29
N ALA A 229 -0.68 7.86 -8.59
CA ALA A 229 -1.43 8.59 -9.60
C ALA A 229 -2.43 7.67 -10.30
N VAL A 230 -3.50 8.25 -10.85
CA VAL A 230 -4.46 7.50 -11.67
C VAL A 230 -3.90 7.30 -13.08
N ASP A 231 -4.02 6.10 -13.62
CA ASP A 231 -3.74 5.83 -15.04
C ASP A 231 -4.89 6.36 -15.94
N TRP A 232 -4.54 7.12 -16.98
CA TRP A 232 -5.48 7.84 -17.84
C TRP A 232 -5.68 7.20 -19.23
N LYS A 233 -5.16 5.99 -19.48
CA LYS A 233 -5.12 5.36 -20.82
C LYS A 233 -6.43 5.34 -21.62
N ASP A 234 -7.59 5.07 -20.99
CA ASP A 234 -8.84 4.87 -21.75
C ASP A 234 -9.71 6.13 -21.89
N ASN A 235 -9.93 6.84 -20.77
CA ASN A 235 -10.84 7.98 -20.72
C ASN A 235 -10.34 9.04 -19.75
N PHE A 236 -9.91 10.17 -20.32
CA PHE A 236 -9.33 11.31 -19.60
C PHE A 236 -10.31 12.08 -18.72
N TRP A 237 -11.62 11.88 -18.88
CA TRP A 237 -12.67 12.65 -18.20
C TRP A 237 -13.66 11.76 -17.44
N HIS A 238 -13.30 10.49 -17.22
CA HIS A 238 -14.15 9.57 -16.47
C HIS A 238 -14.37 10.07 -15.03
N PRO A 239 -15.62 10.20 -14.53
CA PRO A 239 -15.90 10.75 -13.20
C PRO A 239 -15.19 10.03 -12.05
N TRP A 240 -15.13 8.68 -12.08
CA TRP A 240 -14.34 7.90 -11.10
C TRP A 240 -12.85 8.26 -11.11
N LYS A 241 -12.23 8.43 -12.30
CA LYS A 241 -10.82 8.82 -12.41
C LYS A 241 -10.59 10.23 -11.85
N LEU A 242 -11.49 11.18 -12.15
CA LEU A 242 -11.42 12.55 -11.62
C LEU A 242 -11.56 12.59 -10.09
N TYR A 243 -12.58 11.92 -9.53
CA TYR A 243 -12.79 11.85 -8.09
C TYR A 243 -11.60 11.19 -7.37
N GLN A 244 -11.14 10.04 -7.89
CA GLN A 244 -10.05 9.27 -7.31
C GLN A 244 -8.72 10.04 -7.36
N SER A 245 -8.44 10.70 -8.49
CA SER A 245 -7.24 11.53 -8.67
C SER A 245 -7.18 12.66 -7.65
N ALA A 246 -8.29 13.38 -7.47
CA ALA A 246 -8.36 14.47 -6.49
C ALA A 246 -8.16 13.97 -5.06
N GLU A 247 -8.83 12.88 -4.68
CA GLU A 247 -8.70 12.32 -3.35
C GLU A 247 -7.27 11.82 -3.05
N TYR A 248 -6.66 11.09 -3.98
CA TYR A 248 -5.26 10.66 -3.86
C TYR A 248 -4.32 11.84 -3.70
N THR A 249 -4.47 12.85 -4.56
CA THR A 249 -3.62 14.04 -4.54
C THR A 249 -3.75 14.79 -3.21
N ILE A 250 -4.98 15.02 -2.72
CA ILE A 250 -5.25 15.71 -1.46
C ILE A 250 -4.65 14.93 -0.27
N ALA A 251 -4.90 13.62 -0.18
CA ALA A 251 -4.41 12.81 0.92
C ALA A 251 -2.87 12.76 0.95
N GLN A 252 -2.23 12.70 -0.23
CA GLN A 252 -0.78 12.62 -0.38
C GLN A 252 -0.11 13.97 -0.14
N CYS A 253 -0.67 15.07 -0.63
CA CYS A 253 -0.07 16.41 -0.56
C CYS A 253 -0.38 17.18 0.73
N LEU A 254 -1.35 16.73 1.54
CA LEU A 254 -1.58 17.28 2.88
C LEU A 254 -1.09 16.34 3.97
N ARG A 255 -1.83 15.25 4.19
CA ARG A 255 -1.62 14.39 5.36
C ARG A 255 -0.32 13.62 5.27
N ARG A 256 -0.09 12.94 4.15
CA ARG A 256 1.12 12.11 3.98
C ARG A 256 2.38 12.98 3.89
N LEU A 257 2.29 14.13 3.22
CA LEU A 257 3.37 15.11 3.19
C LEU A 257 3.71 15.61 4.60
N HIS A 258 2.70 15.97 5.41
CA HIS A 258 2.90 16.35 6.81
C HIS A 258 3.59 15.24 7.60
N GLN A 259 3.11 13.99 7.48
CA GLN A 259 3.73 12.86 8.13
C GLN A 259 5.18 12.63 7.67
N SER A 260 5.50 12.93 6.40
CA SER A 260 6.84 12.77 5.82
C SER A 260 7.84 13.80 6.32
N VAL A 261 7.45 15.08 6.37
CA VAL A 261 8.40 16.19 6.59
C VAL A 261 8.37 16.77 8.00
N ILE A 262 7.27 16.59 8.75
CA ILE A 262 7.11 17.11 10.12
C ILE A 262 7.38 16.02 11.16
N THR A 263 6.68 14.88 11.05
CA THR A 263 6.78 13.82 12.06
C THR A 263 7.76 12.72 11.67
N HIS A 264 8.06 12.57 10.38
CA HIS A 264 8.81 11.45 9.80
C HIS A 264 8.18 10.08 10.13
N LYS A 265 6.85 10.04 10.22
CA LYS A 265 6.05 8.86 10.60
C LYS A 265 4.92 8.61 9.59
N VAL A 266 5.23 8.60 8.29
CA VAL A 266 4.27 8.14 7.28
C VAL A 266 3.75 6.75 7.67
N SER A 267 2.47 6.68 8.03
CA SER A 267 1.89 5.50 8.67
C SER A 267 1.43 4.43 7.67
N CYS A 268 1.44 4.75 6.37
CA CYS A 268 1.03 3.87 5.29
C CYS A 268 2.00 4.02 4.11
N LEU A 269 2.74 2.96 3.80
CA LEU A 269 3.56 2.84 2.60
C LEU A 269 2.79 1.93 1.63
N PRO A 270 2.16 2.46 0.57
CA PRO A 270 1.31 1.65 -0.32
C PRO A 270 2.11 0.55 -1.02
N GLY A 271 1.54 -0.65 -1.12
CA GLY A 271 2.14 -1.79 -1.81
C GLY A 271 2.50 -1.50 -3.26
N CYS A 272 1.69 -0.67 -3.93
CA CYS A 272 1.88 -0.29 -5.30
C CYS A 272 3.17 0.51 -5.57
N CYS A 273 3.70 1.26 -4.60
CA CYS A 273 4.94 2.03 -4.77
C CYS A 273 5.60 2.33 -3.43
N GLN A 274 6.55 1.47 -3.04
CA GLN A 274 7.29 1.60 -1.80
C GLN A 274 8.73 1.13 -1.92
N LEU A 275 9.59 1.72 -1.10
CA LEU A 275 10.91 1.24 -0.76
C LEU A 275 10.92 0.92 0.74
N LEU A 276 11.40 -0.27 1.09
CA LEU A 276 11.66 -0.68 2.46
C LEU A 276 13.12 -1.10 2.57
N LYS A 277 13.88 -0.54 3.51
CA LYS A 277 15.22 -1.04 3.83
C LYS A 277 15.09 -2.41 4.47
N ILE A 278 15.96 -3.35 4.14
CA ILE A 278 15.99 -4.67 4.80
C ILE A 278 16.87 -4.56 6.05
N CYS A 279 16.23 -4.29 7.19
CA CYS A 279 16.89 -4.03 8.47
C CYS A 279 16.06 -4.57 9.64
N GLU A 280 16.61 -4.53 10.85
CA GLU A 280 15.93 -5.00 12.07
C GLU A 280 14.67 -4.16 12.38
N GLU A 281 14.64 -2.90 11.98
CA GLU A 281 13.49 -2.02 12.20
C GLU A 281 12.28 -2.44 11.38
N THR A 282 12.48 -2.86 10.13
CA THR A 282 11.41 -3.19 9.18
C THR A 282 11.12 -4.68 9.15
N CYS A 283 12.15 -5.52 9.07
CA CYS A 283 12.03 -6.94 8.80
C CYS A 283 12.51 -7.82 9.95
N GLY A 284 12.94 -7.21 11.06
CA GLY A 284 13.33 -7.91 12.28
C GLY A 284 12.21 -8.75 12.89
N ARG A 285 12.59 -9.74 13.69
CA ARG A 285 11.67 -10.75 14.25
C ARG A 285 10.51 -10.14 15.06
N GLU A 286 10.76 -9.07 15.80
CA GLU A 286 9.72 -8.40 16.60
C GLU A 286 8.63 -7.76 15.72
N VAL A 287 9.02 -7.08 14.64
CA VAL A 287 8.09 -6.36 13.77
C VAL A 287 7.46 -7.32 12.77
N LEU A 288 8.27 -8.06 12.03
CA LEU A 288 7.80 -8.86 10.92
C LEU A 288 7.13 -10.15 11.37
N PHE A 289 7.75 -10.91 12.29
CA PHE A 289 7.25 -12.24 12.66
C PHE A 289 6.20 -12.17 13.78
N LYS A 290 6.54 -11.57 14.93
CA LYS A 290 5.67 -11.58 16.10
C LYS A 290 4.43 -10.70 15.98
N ARG A 291 4.53 -9.58 15.26
CA ARG A 291 3.44 -8.60 15.11
C ARG A 291 2.77 -8.72 13.75
N PHE A 292 3.51 -8.46 12.67
CA PHE A 292 2.97 -8.54 11.32
C PHE A 292 2.75 -9.97 10.83
N GLY A 293 3.43 -10.97 11.39
CA GLY A 293 3.25 -12.38 11.04
C GLY A 293 2.15 -13.08 11.84
N TYR A 294 1.57 -12.40 12.83
CA TYR A 294 0.54 -12.97 13.67
C TYR A 294 -0.78 -13.13 12.89
N CYS A 295 -1.20 -14.39 12.70
CA CYS A 295 -2.52 -14.73 12.21
C CYS A 295 -3.54 -14.68 13.36
N PRO A 296 -4.60 -13.84 13.27
CA PRO A 296 -5.63 -13.75 14.31
C PRO A 296 -6.37 -15.06 14.53
N VAL A 297 -6.54 -15.43 15.80
CA VAL A 297 -7.30 -16.62 16.21
C VAL A 297 -8.79 -16.29 16.38
N PRO A 298 -9.73 -17.25 16.33
CA PRO A 298 -11.17 -16.96 16.45
C PRO A 298 -11.60 -16.23 17.73
N THR A 299 -10.78 -16.24 18.78
CA THR A 299 -11.02 -15.52 20.04
C THR A 299 -10.56 -14.07 20.02
N ASP A 300 -9.87 -13.63 18.96
CA ASP A 300 -9.47 -12.24 18.80
C ASP A 300 -10.66 -11.34 18.44
N GLY A 301 -10.57 -10.07 18.84
CA GLY A 301 -11.58 -9.08 18.49
C GLY A 301 -11.62 -8.79 16.98
N VAL A 302 -12.80 -8.45 16.47
CA VAL A 302 -13.04 -8.18 15.04
C VAL A 302 -12.08 -7.14 14.45
N LEU A 303 -11.73 -6.10 15.21
CA LEU A 303 -10.78 -5.07 14.75
C LEU A 303 -9.38 -5.62 14.48
N ARG A 304 -8.96 -6.69 15.19
CA ARG A 304 -7.68 -7.35 14.93
C ARG A 304 -7.75 -8.17 13.64
N HIS A 305 -8.86 -8.85 13.38
CA HIS A 305 -9.11 -9.53 12.10
C HIS A 305 -9.15 -8.54 10.92
N VAL A 306 -9.85 -7.40 11.09
CA VAL A 306 -9.91 -6.34 10.07
C VAL A 306 -8.53 -5.77 9.78
N ARG A 307 -7.76 -5.39 10.81
CA ARG A 307 -6.38 -4.90 10.62
C ARG A 307 -5.53 -5.92 9.89
N ALA A 308 -5.78 -7.19 10.15
CA ALA A 308 -4.96 -8.25 9.63
C ALA A 308 -5.21 -8.57 8.14
N THR A 309 -6.42 -8.30 7.65
CA THR A 309 -6.88 -8.73 6.33
C THR A 309 -7.17 -7.57 5.37
N ALA A 310 -7.43 -6.36 5.88
CA ALA A 310 -7.90 -5.25 5.06
C ALA A 310 -6.83 -4.22 4.67
N SER A 311 -5.67 -4.18 5.34
CA SER A 311 -4.62 -3.20 5.07
C SER A 311 -3.25 -3.67 5.55
N GLU A 312 -2.70 -4.70 4.91
CA GLU A 312 -1.40 -5.29 5.22
C GLU A 312 -0.26 -4.27 5.14
N ASP A 313 -0.27 -3.41 4.13
CA ASP A 313 0.74 -2.38 3.91
C ASP A 313 0.83 -1.38 5.07
N ARG A 314 -0.32 -0.81 5.46
CA ARG A 314 -0.43 0.11 6.61
C ARG A 314 -0.15 -0.62 7.92
N ASN A 315 -0.64 -1.86 8.06
CA ASN A 315 -0.53 -2.61 9.29
C ASN A 315 0.94 -2.92 9.64
N HIS A 316 1.75 -3.29 8.65
CA HIS A 316 3.19 -3.51 8.83
C HIS A 316 3.88 -2.25 9.39
N VAL A 317 3.65 -1.11 8.74
CA VAL A 317 4.25 0.18 9.11
C VAL A 317 3.76 0.63 10.49
N CYS A 318 2.48 0.48 10.81
CA CYS A 318 1.97 0.84 12.14
C CYS A 318 2.60 -0.01 13.25
N HIS A 319 2.81 -1.30 13.01
CA HIS A 319 3.52 -2.18 13.95
C HIS A 319 4.99 -1.77 14.11
N MET A 320 5.67 -1.44 13.02
CA MET A 320 7.03 -0.91 13.02
C MET A 320 7.13 0.39 13.84
N LEU A 321 6.30 1.39 13.55
CA LEU A 321 6.35 2.70 14.21
C LEU A 321 6.10 2.59 15.73
N SER A 322 5.28 1.63 16.17
CA SER A 322 5.09 1.35 17.60
C SER A 322 6.27 0.59 18.22
N ALA A 323 6.85 -0.39 17.51
CA ALA A 323 7.95 -1.21 18.03
C ALA A 323 9.31 -0.49 17.99
N ARG A 324 9.51 0.41 17.02
CA ARG A 324 10.77 1.06 16.70
C ARG A 324 10.55 2.58 16.58
N PRO A 325 10.38 3.30 17.72
CA PRO A 325 10.02 4.72 17.70
C PRO A 325 11.00 5.64 16.98
N ARG A 326 12.29 5.26 16.89
CA ARG A 326 13.32 6.02 16.16
C ARG A 326 13.22 5.88 14.65
N ALA A 327 12.72 4.75 14.15
CA ALA A 327 12.59 4.49 12.72
C ALA A 327 11.72 5.56 12.02
N GLN A 328 12.24 6.14 10.95
CA GLN A 328 11.57 7.17 10.18
C GLN A 328 11.02 6.62 8.86
N THR A 329 9.88 7.15 8.44
CA THR A 329 9.28 6.88 7.13
C THR A 329 8.94 8.17 6.42
N ARG A 330 9.21 8.20 5.11
CA ARG A 330 9.08 9.39 4.26
C ARG A 330 8.23 9.12 3.03
N GLN A 331 7.94 10.18 2.30
CA GLN A 331 7.24 10.16 1.02
C GLN A 331 8.11 10.84 -0.05
N ALA A 332 8.23 10.19 -1.20
CA ALA A 332 8.83 10.73 -2.42
C ALA A 332 7.73 11.16 -3.40
N LEU A 333 7.37 12.44 -3.42
CA LEU A 333 6.32 12.95 -4.32
C LEU A 333 6.69 12.85 -5.81
N HIS A 334 7.98 12.73 -6.13
CA HIS A 334 8.47 12.57 -7.50
C HIS A 334 8.60 11.10 -7.93
N ALA A 335 8.46 10.14 -7.01
CA ALA A 335 8.41 8.72 -7.35
C ALA A 335 6.98 8.35 -7.74
N VAL A 336 6.64 8.48 -9.02
CA VAL A 336 5.25 8.33 -9.49
C VAL A 336 4.96 6.89 -9.92
N ALA A 337 3.82 6.38 -9.47
CA ALA A 337 3.25 5.10 -9.89
C ALA A 337 1.79 5.27 -10.31
N TYR A 338 1.45 4.76 -11.48
CA TYR A 338 0.12 4.83 -12.09
C TYR A 338 -0.67 3.56 -11.79
N THR A 339 -1.88 3.71 -11.25
CA THR A 339 -2.79 2.61 -10.92
C THR A 339 -4.14 2.81 -11.60
N ASP A 340 -4.80 1.70 -11.89
CA ASP A 340 -6.19 1.72 -12.35
C ASP A 340 -7.18 2.09 -11.23
N VAL A 341 -8.37 2.54 -11.64
CA VAL A 341 -9.44 2.93 -10.74
C VAL A 341 -10.66 2.03 -10.92
N PRO A 342 -11.47 1.84 -9.86
CA PRO A 342 -12.73 1.12 -9.99
C PRO A 342 -13.65 1.77 -11.02
N GLN A 343 -14.17 0.97 -11.95
CA GLN A 343 -15.04 1.43 -13.05
C GLN A 343 -16.53 1.36 -12.71
N SER A 344 -16.92 0.69 -11.62
CA SER A 344 -18.31 0.52 -11.22
C SER A 344 -18.53 0.77 -9.73
N TRP A 345 -19.75 1.19 -9.37
CA TRP A 345 -20.11 1.50 -8.00
C TRP A 345 -19.91 0.35 -6.99
N PRO A 346 -20.28 -0.91 -7.30
CA PRO A 346 -20.04 -2.02 -6.37
C PRO A 346 -18.55 -2.30 -6.14
N VAL A 347 -17.73 -2.18 -7.19
CA VAL A 347 -16.27 -2.37 -7.10
C VAL A 347 -15.65 -1.23 -6.30
N PHE A 348 -16.08 0.01 -6.53
CA PHE A 348 -15.69 1.17 -5.75
C PHE A 348 -16.01 0.98 -4.26
N LEU A 349 -17.26 0.65 -3.90
CA LEU A 349 -17.64 0.44 -2.50
C LEU A 349 -16.85 -0.70 -1.84
N SER A 350 -16.60 -1.80 -2.55
CA SER A 350 -15.81 -2.91 -2.04
C SER A 350 -14.35 -2.52 -1.75
N GLN A 351 -13.72 -1.75 -2.64
CA GLN A 351 -12.38 -1.21 -2.42
C GLN A 351 -12.37 -0.24 -1.22
N ARG A 352 -13.33 0.69 -1.17
CA ARG A 352 -13.42 1.71 -0.11
C ARG A 352 -13.70 1.15 1.26
N ARG A 353 -14.49 0.08 1.34
CA ARG A 353 -14.70 -0.67 2.57
C ARG A 353 -13.37 -1.12 3.17
N ARG A 354 -12.54 -1.82 2.38
CA ARG A 354 -11.25 -2.36 2.84
C ARG A 354 -10.33 -1.25 3.33
N TRP A 355 -10.18 -0.19 2.53
CA TRP A 355 -9.29 0.91 2.87
C TRP A 355 -9.75 1.66 4.11
N THR A 356 -11.06 1.89 4.25
CA THR A 356 -11.62 2.64 5.37
C THR A 356 -11.56 1.82 6.66
N LEU A 357 -12.00 0.57 6.63
CA LEU A 357 -11.92 -0.33 7.79
C LEU A 357 -10.46 -0.55 8.21
N GLY A 358 -9.57 -0.77 7.25
CA GLY A 358 -8.13 -0.90 7.48
C GLY A 358 -7.50 0.37 8.04
N ALA A 359 -7.87 1.55 7.53
CA ALA A 359 -7.39 2.83 8.03
C ALA A 359 -7.86 3.10 9.47
N THR A 360 -9.17 3.04 9.72
CA THR A 360 -9.78 3.33 11.02
C THR A 360 -9.29 2.36 12.09
N SER A 361 -9.19 1.08 11.78
CA SER A 361 -8.71 0.08 12.75
C SER A 361 -7.23 0.25 13.09
N ASN A 362 -6.37 0.57 12.11
CA ASN A 362 -4.97 0.91 12.38
C ASN A 362 -4.82 2.24 13.12
N ASP A 363 -5.64 3.25 12.84
CA ASP A 363 -5.64 4.52 13.59
C ASP A 363 -6.11 4.32 15.04
N LEU A 364 -7.10 3.46 15.28
CA LEU A 364 -7.48 3.12 16.64
C LEU A 364 -6.31 2.47 17.40
N PHE A 365 -5.58 1.56 16.75
CA PHE A 365 -4.35 1.00 17.32
C PHE A 365 -3.31 2.09 17.60
N LEU A 366 -2.98 2.94 16.63
CA LEU A 366 -1.98 4.00 16.79
C LEU A 366 -2.33 5.01 17.88
N SER A 367 -3.61 5.30 18.10
CA SER A 367 -4.05 6.27 19.11
C SER A 367 -3.62 5.90 20.54
N SER A 368 -3.42 4.61 20.82
CA SER A 368 -3.02 4.08 22.13
C SER A 368 -1.70 3.31 22.11
N ALA A 369 -1.15 2.99 20.94
CA ALA A 369 0.04 2.16 20.82
C ALA A 369 1.28 2.82 21.44
N PRO A 370 2.10 2.08 22.22
CA PRO A 370 3.33 2.61 22.81
C PRO A 370 4.33 3.01 21.73
N GLY A 371 5.18 4.00 22.03
CA GLY A 371 6.27 4.42 21.14
C GLY A 371 5.86 5.32 19.97
N VAL A 372 4.57 5.45 19.68
CA VAL A 372 4.08 6.32 18.59
C VAL A 372 4.23 7.80 18.94
N HIS A 373 4.67 8.61 17.98
CA HIS A 373 4.82 10.06 18.10
C HIS A 373 3.51 10.72 18.55
N TRP A 374 3.57 11.68 19.49
CA TRP A 374 2.39 12.26 20.14
C TRP A 374 1.41 12.89 19.15
N PHE A 375 1.89 13.59 18.11
CA PHE A 375 1.04 14.20 17.10
C PHE A 375 0.30 13.15 16.28
N GLU A 376 0.96 12.04 15.94
CA GLU A 376 0.33 10.95 15.19
C GLU A 376 -0.76 10.26 16.00
N ARG A 377 -0.63 10.19 17.34
CA ARG A 377 -1.70 9.68 18.21
C ARG A 377 -2.94 10.57 18.17
N ILE A 378 -2.76 11.88 18.26
CA ILE A 378 -3.86 12.86 18.18
C ILE A 378 -4.51 12.83 16.80
N LEU A 379 -3.70 12.77 15.74
CA LEU A 379 -4.17 12.65 14.36
C LEU A 379 -4.98 11.36 14.16
N ALA A 380 -4.47 10.22 14.64
CA ALA A 380 -5.13 8.94 14.56
C ALA A 380 -6.47 8.93 15.34
N CYS A 381 -6.48 9.47 16.57
CA CYS A 381 -7.70 9.64 17.36
C CYS A 381 -8.73 10.53 16.62
N THR A 382 -8.27 11.63 16.04
CA THR A 382 -9.14 12.55 15.27
C THR A 382 -9.70 11.89 14.02
N ASN A 383 -8.92 11.07 13.30
CA ASN A 383 -9.39 10.33 12.14
C ASN A 383 -10.48 9.34 12.51
N VAL A 384 -10.28 8.56 13.57
CA VAL A 384 -11.28 7.60 14.08
C VAL A 384 -12.56 8.33 14.43
N MET A 385 -12.46 9.42 15.19
CA MET A 385 -13.61 10.22 15.58
C MET A 385 -14.34 10.81 14.36
N THR A 386 -13.61 11.41 13.40
CA THR A 386 -14.17 11.98 12.17
C THR A 386 -14.93 10.92 11.37
N TRP A 387 -14.38 9.71 11.30
CA TRP A 387 -15.03 8.60 10.60
C TRP A 387 -16.40 8.25 11.19
N PHE A 388 -16.50 8.12 12.52
CA PHE A 388 -17.78 7.87 13.21
C PHE A 388 -18.76 9.05 13.09
N LEU A 389 -18.24 10.27 13.06
CA LEU A 389 -19.07 11.48 13.02
C LEU A 389 -19.66 11.79 11.63
N ASN A 390 -19.24 11.09 10.57
CA ASN A 390 -19.72 11.34 9.20
C ASN A 390 -21.26 11.26 9.08
N VAL A 391 -21.93 10.43 9.89
CA VAL A 391 -23.41 10.34 9.88
C VAL A 391 -24.09 11.64 10.34
N PHE A 392 -23.42 12.46 11.15
CA PHE A 392 -23.95 13.70 11.69
C PHE A 392 -23.74 14.91 10.77
N ILE A 393 -23.14 14.73 9.59
CA ILE A 393 -22.83 15.84 8.68
C ILE A 393 -24.09 16.59 8.23
N PHE A 394 -25.20 15.88 7.97
CA PHE A 394 -26.48 16.52 7.62
C PHE A 394 -27.08 17.29 8.79
N ALA A 395 -26.99 16.76 10.01
CA ALA A 395 -27.42 17.47 11.20
C ALA A 395 -26.58 18.73 11.42
N SER A 396 -25.26 18.66 11.19
CA SER A 396 -24.35 19.81 11.23
C SER A 396 -24.70 20.84 10.17
N MET A 397 -24.99 20.42 8.94
CA MET A 397 -25.39 21.29 7.83
C MET A 397 -26.70 22.02 8.15
N ALA A 398 -27.72 21.31 8.63
CA ALA A 398 -29.00 21.91 9.01
C ALA A 398 -28.84 22.92 10.16
N ARG A 399 -28.02 22.59 11.18
CA ARG A 399 -27.70 23.52 12.28
C ARG A 399 -26.94 24.75 11.79
N PHE A 400 -26.01 24.59 10.84
CA PHE A 400 -25.30 25.70 10.23
C PHE A 400 -26.24 26.61 9.44
N ILE A 401 -27.12 26.05 8.59
CA ILE A 401 -28.14 26.81 7.85
C ILE A 401 -29.04 27.58 8.81
N MET A 402 -29.51 26.95 9.89
CA MET A 402 -30.26 27.64 10.93
C MET A 402 -29.46 28.79 11.54
N ALA A 403 -28.19 28.56 11.89
CA ALA A 403 -27.33 29.59 12.48
C ALA A 403 -27.18 30.83 11.57
N MET A 404 -27.23 30.69 10.24
CA MET A 404 -27.21 31.84 9.31
C MET A 404 -28.32 32.87 9.55
N PHE A 405 -29.46 32.44 10.12
CA PHE A 405 -30.62 33.31 10.34
C PHE A 405 -30.70 33.87 11.77
N TYR A 406 -30.00 33.25 12.73
CA TYR A 406 -30.12 33.59 14.17
C TYR A 406 -28.82 34.10 14.81
N VAL A 407 -27.68 33.97 14.13
CA VAL A 407 -26.35 34.39 14.63
C VAL A 407 -25.87 35.60 13.84
N GLU A 408 -25.14 36.50 14.50
CA GLU A 408 -24.56 37.69 13.87
C GLU A 408 -23.66 37.32 12.67
N ALA A 409 -23.83 38.04 11.56
CA ALA A 409 -23.22 37.69 10.28
C ALA A 409 -21.68 37.62 10.34
N TRP A 410 -21.01 38.47 11.14
CA TRP A 410 -19.56 38.46 11.25
C TRP A 410 -19.02 37.16 11.87
N ILE A 411 -19.74 36.56 12.84
CA ILE A 411 -19.38 35.28 13.45
C ILE A 411 -19.46 34.16 12.39
N ILE A 412 -20.53 34.17 11.60
CA ILE A 412 -20.72 33.25 10.49
C ILE A 412 -19.59 33.39 9.46
N PHE A 413 -19.24 34.61 9.07
CA PHE A 413 -18.13 34.85 8.13
C PHE A 413 -16.80 34.35 8.68
N CYS A 414 -16.51 34.53 9.97
CA CYS A 414 -15.32 33.96 10.60
C CYS A 414 -15.30 32.42 10.52
N PHE A 415 -16.44 31.77 10.79
CA PHE A 415 -16.53 30.31 10.72
C PHE A 415 -16.32 29.79 9.29
N ILE A 416 -16.96 30.43 8.29
CA ILE A 416 -16.77 30.10 6.87
C ILE A 416 -15.32 30.29 6.47
N ALA A 417 -14.70 31.42 6.84
CA ALA A 417 -13.30 31.70 6.52
C ALA A 417 -12.36 30.61 7.04
N ILE A 418 -12.55 30.16 8.28
CA ILE A 418 -11.76 29.07 8.87
C ILE A 418 -12.00 27.75 8.10
N ALA A 419 -13.26 27.42 7.82
CA ALA A 419 -13.63 26.19 7.11
C ALA A 419 -13.10 26.15 5.66
N LEU A 420 -12.89 27.30 5.03
CA LEU A 420 -12.34 27.42 3.66
C LEU A 420 -10.82 27.22 3.59
N ILE A 421 -10.07 27.34 4.69
CA ILE A 421 -8.59 27.24 4.67
C ILE A 421 -8.11 25.92 4.01
N PRO A 422 -8.60 24.72 4.39
CA PRO A 422 -8.19 23.49 3.73
C PRO A 422 -8.57 23.44 2.25
N ILE A 423 -9.73 24.01 1.88
CA ILE A 423 -10.18 24.04 0.47
C ILE A 423 -9.25 24.91 -0.36
N VAL A 424 -8.88 26.10 0.14
CA VAL A 424 -7.90 26.97 -0.51
C VAL A 424 -6.57 26.26 -0.68
N TYR A 425 -6.09 25.54 0.35
CA TYR A 425 -4.88 24.72 0.24
C TYR A 425 -5.00 23.67 -0.87
N TYR A 426 -6.12 22.95 -0.96
CA TYR A 426 -6.34 21.95 -2.02
C TYR A 426 -6.27 22.57 -3.42
N LEU A 427 -6.88 23.74 -3.61
CA LEU A 427 -6.85 24.45 -4.89
C LEU A 427 -5.45 24.93 -5.28
N ILE A 428 -4.56 25.12 -4.29
CA ILE A 428 -3.17 25.55 -4.50
C ILE A 428 -2.25 24.37 -4.89
N ILE A 429 -2.59 23.12 -4.54
CA ILE A 429 -1.76 21.91 -4.80
C ILE A 429 -1.22 21.85 -6.23
N PRO A 430 -2.03 22.07 -7.28
CA PRO A 430 -1.53 21.98 -8.65
C PRO A 430 -0.40 22.95 -8.98
N PHE A 431 -0.33 24.13 -8.34
CA PHE A 431 0.70 25.12 -8.67
C PHE A 431 2.11 24.71 -8.24
N TRP A 432 2.25 23.84 -7.23
CA TRP A 432 3.57 23.41 -6.74
C TRP A 432 3.87 21.93 -6.99
N HIS A 433 2.85 21.08 -7.15
CA HIS A 433 3.04 19.64 -7.36
C HIS A 433 2.75 19.18 -8.79
N ILE A 434 1.64 19.61 -9.39
CA ILE A 434 1.15 19.09 -10.69
C ILE A 434 1.63 20.01 -11.81
N LYS A 435 2.65 19.59 -12.54
CA LYS A 435 3.27 20.44 -13.57
C LYS A 435 2.40 20.67 -14.81
N PRO A 436 1.88 19.65 -15.51
CA PRO A 436 1.15 19.90 -16.74
C PRO A 436 -0.23 20.50 -16.44
N TRP A 437 -0.55 21.62 -17.09
CA TRP A 437 -1.82 22.35 -16.92
C TRP A 437 -3.06 21.47 -17.16
N ARG A 438 -2.94 20.48 -18.06
CA ARG A 438 -4.01 19.51 -18.32
C ARG A 438 -4.34 18.64 -17.11
N ASP A 439 -3.34 18.25 -16.32
CA ASP A 439 -3.59 17.46 -15.11
C ASP A 439 -4.06 18.35 -13.96
N ALA A 440 -3.60 19.60 -13.91
CA ALA A 440 -4.12 20.61 -12.98
C ALA A 440 -5.62 20.86 -13.19
N SER A 441 -6.08 21.00 -14.44
CA SER A 441 -7.50 21.20 -14.73
C SER A 441 -8.36 19.98 -14.38
N ARG A 442 -7.88 18.76 -14.67
CA ARG A 442 -8.51 17.51 -14.22
C ARG A 442 -8.60 17.44 -12.70
N PHE A 443 -7.53 17.82 -12.00
CA PHE A 443 -7.53 17.88 -10.54
C PHE A 443 -8.55 18.88 -10.02
N TRP A 444 -8.66 20.10 -10.55
CA TRP A 444 -9.64 21.08 -10.05
C TRP A 444 -11.08 20.61 -10.26
N ILE A 445 -11.39 20.02 -11.42
CA ILE A 445 -12.71 19.43 -11.68
C ILE A 445 -12.96 18.24 -10.73
N GLY A 446 -11.97 17.36 -10.57
CA GLY A 446 -12.04 16.26 -9.61
C GLY A 446 -12.21 16.74 -8.16
N CYS A 447 -11.55 17.84 -7.78
CA CYS A 447 -11.64 18.45 -6.45
C CYS A 447 -13.03 19.03 -6.22
N LEU A 448 -13.65 19.64 -7.24
CA LEU A 448 -15.03 20.09 -7.17
C LEU A 448 -15.99 18.91 -6.95
N ILE A 449 -15.83 17.82 -7.71
CA ILE A 449 -16.61 16.59 -7.55
C ILE A 449 -16.37 16.00 -6.15
N TYR A 450 -15.13 15.94 -5.69
CA TYR A 450 -14.76 15.43 -4.37
C TYR A 450 -15.41 16.24 -3.23
N ILE A 451 -15.40 17.57 -3.30
CA ILE A 451 -16.00 18.43 -2.27
C ILE A 451 -17.53 18.31 -2.26
N ILE A 452 -18.17 18.28 -3.43
CA ILE A 452 -19.64 18.23 -3.54
C ILE A 452 -20.17 16.84 -3.19
N CYS A 453 -19.59 15.79 -3.76
CA CYS A 453 -20.07 14.42 -3.61
C CYS A 453 -19.51 13.73 -2.35
N GLY A 454 -18.37 14.18 -1.83
CA GLY A 454 -17.65 13.57 -0.70
C GLY A 454 -18.53 13.29 0.52
N PRO A 455 -19.35 14.23 1.03
CA PRO A 455 -20.27 13.98 2.14
C PRO A 455 -21.19 12.78 1.91
N PHE A 456 -21.80 12.67 0.72
CA PHE A 456 -22.71 11.59 0.37
C PHE A 456 -21.97 10.26 0.19
N VAL A 457 -20.84 10.30 -0.51
CA VAL A 457 -19.99 9.12 -0.74
C VAL A 457 -19.45 8.56 0.57
N ASN A 458 -19.00 9.42 1.49
CA ASN A 458 -18.48 9.00 2.80
C ASN A 458 -19.54 8.34 3.68
N ILE A 459 -20.79 8.83 3.65
CA ILE A 459 -21.90 8.18 4.38
C ILE A 459 -22.23 6.82 3.76
N ALA A 460 -22.30 6.73 2.43
CA ALA A 460 -22.53 5.47 1.75
C ALA A 460 -21.44 4.44 2.07
N ILE A 461 -20.17 4.86 2.06
CA ILE A 461 -19.03 4.02 2.46
C ILE A 461 -19.12 3.63 3.93
N LEU A 462 -19.48 4.55 4.84
CA LEU A 462 -19.62 4.26 6.26
C LEU A 462 -20.67 3.17 6.50
N LEU A 463 -21.88 3.36 5.97
CA LEU A 463 -22.98 2.38 6.13
C LEU A 463 -22.62 1.04 5.51
N TYR A 464 -22.05 1.05 4.30
CA TYR A 464 -21.59 -0.17 3.63
C TYR A 464 -20.48 -0.87 4.43
N SER A 465 -19.55 -0.11 5.01
CA SER A 465 -18.45 -0.68 5.80
C SER A 465 -18.92 -1.29 7.11
N CYS A 466 -19.88 -0.67 7.79
CA CYS A 466 -20.47 -1.23 9.00
C CYS A 466 -21.32 -2.47 8.70
N HIS A 467 -22.05 -2.49 7.59
CA HIS A 467 -22.88 -3.64 7.21
C HIS A 467 -22.05 -4.86 6.79
N TYR A 468 -20.92 -4.65 6.13
CA TYR A 468 -20.03 -5.72 5.66
C TYR A 468 -18.72 -5.80 6.48
N LEU A 469 -18.78 -5.49 7.77
CA LEU A 469 -17.61 -5.39 8.64
C LEU A 469 -16.95 -6.75 8.91
N ASP A 470 -17.74 -7.82 8.88
CA ASP A 470 -17.37 -9.24 9.01
C ASP A 470 -17.02 -9.90 7.65
N SER A 471 -17.17 -9.18 6.55
CA SER A 471 -16.85 -9.68 5.22
C SER A 471 -15.34 -9.63 4.96
N PHE A 472 -14.63 -10.64 5.44
CA PHE A 472 -13.18 -10.83 5.23
C PHE A 472 -12.82 -11.36 3.84
N GLY A 473 -13.81 -11.77 3.05
CA GLY A 473 -13.61 -12.14 1.64
C GLY A 473 -13.27 -10.92 0.79
N TRP A 474 -12.36 -11.12 -0.18
CA TRP A 474 -12.10 -10.16 -1.25
C TRP A 474 -13.38 -9.99 -2.06
N GLY A 475 -14.13 -8.91 -1.81
CA GLY A 475 -15.34 -8.60 -2.55
C GLY A 475 -15.06 -8.54 -4.06
N LYS A 476 -16.13 -8.73 -4.86
CA LYS A 476 -16.25 -8.93 -6.32
C LYS A 476 -15.46 -7.94 -7.23
N THR A 477 -14.20 -7.67 -6.96
CA THR A 477 -13.34 -6.75 -7.73
C THR A 477 -12.94 -7.43 -9.04
N ARG A 478 -12.73 -8.75 -9.00
CA ARG A 478 -12.75 -9.68 -10.15
C ARG A 478 -13.36 -10.99 -9.67
N GLN A 479 -14.35 -11.54 -10.39
CA GLN A 479 -14.83 -12.88 -10.07
C GLN A 479 -13.69 -13.86 -10.37
N VAL A 480 -13.15 -14.50 -9.34
CA VAL A 480 -12.18 -15.58 -9.52
C VAL A 480 -12.97 -16.83 -9.89
N VAL A 481 -12.61 -17.45 -11.01
CA VAL A 481 -13.12 -18.77 -11.36
C VAL A 481 -12.15 -19.77 -10.76
N ALA A 482 -12.59 -20.48 -9.71
CA ALA A 482 -11.78 -21.57 -9.16
C ALA A 482 -11.55 -22.64 -10.24
N GLU A 483 -10.35 -23.23 -10.25
CA GLU A 483 -10.15 -24.47 -10.98
C GLU A 483 -10.96 -25.58 -10.31
N ASP A 484 -11.71 -26.35 -11.10
CA ASP A 484 -12.17 -27.65 -10.65
C ASP A 484 -10.91 -28.50 -10.42
N ASN A 485 -10.60 -28.87 -9.18
CA ASN A 485 -9.64 -29.94 -8.93
C ASN A 485 -10.21 -31.21 -9.58
N ARG A 486 -9.64 -31.59 -10.72
CA ARG A 486 -9.91 -32.86 -11.40
C ARG A 486 -8.71 -33.75 -11.15
N ASP A 487 -8.94 -34.92 -10.57
CA ASP A 487 -7.89 -35.93 -10.41
C ASP A 487 -7.49 -36.50 -11.78
N GLU A 488 -6.39 -37.29 -11.86
CA GLU A 488 -5.88 -37.90 -13.11
C GLU A 488 -6.93 -38.75 -13.88
N ASN A 489 -8.05 -39.08 -13.25
CA ASN A 489 -9.20 -39.79 -13.85
C ASN A 489 -10.41 -38.90 -14.20
N GLY A 490 -10.27 -37.57 -14.17
CA GLY A 490 -11.30 -36.64 -14.65
C GLY A 490 -12.56 -36.53 -13.77
N GLN A 491 -12.52 -37.02 -12.53
CA GLN A 491 -13.60 -36.86 -11.55
C GLN A 491 -13.39 -35.61 -10.69
N ALA A 492 -14.46 -34.85 -10.46
CA ALA A 492 -14.45 -33.69 -9.59
C ALA A 492 -14.34 -34.15 -8.12
N THR A 493 -13.29 -33.73 -7.42
CA THR A 493 -13.16 -33.97 -5.98
C THR A 493 -14.10 -33.04 -5.21
N GLU A 494 -14.72 -33.57 -4.15
CA GLU A 494 -15.73 -32.89 -3.34
C GLU A 494 -15.29 -31.48 -2.93
N ARG A 495 -16.22 -30.52 -3.08
CA ARG A 495 -16.08 -29.12 -2.67
C ARG A 495 -15.53 -29.05 -1.24
N THR A 496 -14.27 -28.64 -1.11
CA THR A 496 -13.81 -28.04 0.14
C THR A 496 -14.62 -26.75 0.31
N SER A 497 -15.57 -26.79 1.24
CA SER A 497 -16.35 -25.64 1.63
C SER A 497 -15.40 -24.53 2.05
N LEU A 498 -15.28 -23.51 1.20
CA LEU A 498 -14.86 -22.18 1.63
C LEU A 498 -15.78 -21.81 2.79
N LEU A 499 -15.16 -21.62 3.96
CA LEU A 499 -15.63 -20.99 5.20
C LEU A 499 -17.17 -20.77 5.32
N PRO A 500 -17.81 -21.31 6.36
CA PRO A 500 -19.26 -21.21 6.52
C PRO A 500 -19.71 -19.74 6.45
N ARG A 501 -20.74 -19.51 5.65
CA ARG A 501 -21.57 -18.29 5.75
C ARG A 501 -22.17 -18.26 7.16
N THR A 502 -21.69 -17.35 7.98
CA THR A 502 -22.48 -16.67 9.02
C THR A 502 -22.01 -15.25 9.10
#